data_AF-A0AAV5MCH7-F1
#
_entry.id   AF-A0AAV5MCH7-F1
#
_cell.length_a   1.000
_cell.length_b   1.000
_cell.length_c   1.000
_cell.angle_alpha   90.00
_cell.angle_beta   90.00
_cell.angle_gamma   90.00
#
_symmetry.space_group_name_H-M   'P 1'
#
loop_
_entity.id
_entity.type
_entity.pdbx_description
1 polymer ?
#
loop_
_entity_poly.entity_id
_entity_poly.type
_entity_poly.pdbx_seq_one_letter_code
_entity_poly.pdbx_strand_id
1 'polypeptide(L)'
;MVRPFIEPKTYKKVRFVYSDDPPSQKTIEELFDLDTLETAFGGKNASGFNYDAYAQQMREDDARKSELLNTGCTTSSYPSSITSESHLSDGDSEASDQSELSSGDEAASSNFQGINEKIQQTLSLG
;
A
#
# COMPACT_ATOMS: atom_id res chain seq x y z
N MET A 1 -3.30 -7.95 22.16
CA MET A 1 -1.93 -7.64 22.66
C MET A 1 -0.99 -7.51 21.47
N VAL A 2 -0.51 -6.31 21.15
CA VAL A 2 0.41 -6.06 20.01
C VAL A 2 1.65 -5.25 20.37
N ARG A 3 1.63 -4.56 21.53
CA ARG A 3 2.70 -3.65 21.97
C ARG A 3 4.11 -4.26 22.01
N PRO A 4 4.32 -5.53 22.41
CA PRO A 4 5.66 -6.13 22.39
C PRO A 4 6.29 -6.23 21.00
N PHE A 5 5.50 -6.15 19.93
CA PHE A 5 5.96 -6.31 18.55
C PHE A 5 6.20 -4.99 17.82
N ILE A 6 6.03 -3.84 18.49
CA ILE A 6 6.15 -2.52 17.87
C ILE A 6 7.47 -1.89 18.28
N GLU A 7 8.31 -1.54 17.31
CA GLU A 7 9.56 -0.80 17.54
C GLU A 7 9.26 0.52 18.29
N PRO A 8 10.12 0.96 19.24
CA PRO A 8 9.93 2.21 19.97
C PRO A 8 9.67 3.45 19.10
N LYS A 9 10.27 3.53 17.89
CA LYS A 9 10.02 4.64 16.97
C LYS A 9 8.61 4.61 16.38
N THR A 10 8.12 3.43 16.02
CA THR A 10 6.78 3.23 15.48
C THR A 10 5.71 3.40 16.57
N TYR A 11 6.00 3.00 17.81
CA TYR A 11 5.08 3.19 18.93
C TYR A 11 4.67 4.66 19.10
N LYS A 12 5.59 5.60 18.87
CA LYS A 12 5.31 7.05 18.94
C LYS A 12 4.40 7.58 17.82
N LYS A 13 4.25 6.83 16.72
CA LYS A 13 3.41 7.20 15.57
C LYS A 13 2.00 6.63 15.67
N VAL A 14 1.78 5.64 16.55
CA VAL A 14 0.48 4.99 16.69
C VAL A 14 -0.32 5.66 17.79
N ARG A 15 -1.54 6.10 17.43
CA ARG A 15 -2.56 6.58 18.36
C ARG A 15 -3.70 5.58 18.33
N PHE A 16 -4.14 5.13 19.50
CA PHE A 16 -5.35 4.33 19.64
C PHE A 16 -6.48 5.27 20.00
N VAL A 17 -7.57 5.21 19.24
CA VAL A 17 -8.70 6.11 19.38
C VAL A 17 -9.96 5.29 19.58
N TYR A 18 -10.82 5.75 20.49
CA TYR A 18 -12.05 5.09 20.86
C TYR A 18 -13.24 6.06 20.76
N SER A 19 -14.40 5.54 20.34
CA SER A 19 -15.60 6.35 20.11
C SER A 19 -16.26 6.82 21.41
N ASP A 20 -16.01 6.14 22.54
CA ASP A 20 -16.59 6.42 23.85
C ASP A 20 -15.71 7.37 24.72
N ASP A 21 -14.55 7.76 24.21
CA ASP A 21 -13.59 8.60 24.93
C ASP A 21 -13.49 10.01 24.30
N PRO A 22 -13.91 11.08 24.99
CA PRO A 22 -13.86 12.44 24.47
C PRO A 22 -12.46 12.92 23.99
N PRO A 23 -11.34 12.68 24.72
CA PRO A 23 -10.01 13.04 24.23
C PRO A 23 -9.59 12.23 22.98
N SER A 24 -10.06 10.99 22.85
CA SER A 24 -9.90 10.20 21.62
C SER A 24 -10.62 10.86 20.45
N GLN A 25 -11.89 11.25 20.59
CA GLN A 25 -12.62 11.93 19.52
C GLN A 25 -11.91 13.21 19.07
N LYS A 26 -11.50 14.05 20.03
CA LYS A 26 -10.73 15.28 19.74
C LYS A 26 -9.47 15.01 18.93
N THR A 27 -8.81 13.87 19.15
CA THR A 27 -7.61 13.48 18.39
C THR A 27 -7.94 13.25 16.91
N ILE A 28 -9.10 12.67 16.56
CA ILE A 28 -9.53 12.53 15.16
C ILE A 28 -9.83 13.90 14.55
N GLU A 29 -10.55 14.76 15.28
CA GLU A 29 -10.90 16.11 14.81
C GLU A 29 -9.68 17.00 14.54
N GLU A 30 -8.59 16.82 15.29
CA GLU A 30 -7.34 17.57 15.11
C GLU A 30 -6.51 17.06 13.93
N LEU A 31 -6.58 15.76 13.62
CA LEU A 31 -5.73 15.12 12.61
C LEU A 31 -6.39 15.01 11.23
N PHE A 32 -7.72 14.98 11.18
CA PHE A 32 -8.48 14.72 9.96
C PHE A 32 -9.62 15.72 9.75
N ASP A 33 -9.95 15.97 8.49
CA ASP A 33 -11.17 16.68 8.13
C ASP A 33 -12.38 15.73 8.23
N LEU A 34 -13.28 16.01 9.17
CA LEU A 34 -14.43 15.16 9.45
C LEU A 34 -15.43 15.10 8.29
N ASP A 35 -15.51 16.14 7.45
CA ASP A 35 -16.51 16.20 6.39
C ASP A 35 -16.12 15.30 5.20
N THR A 36 -14.82 15.03 5.03
CA THR A 36 -14.31 14.10 4.02
C THR A 36 -14.04 12.69 4.58
N LEU A 37 -13.83 12.57 5.90
CA LEU A 37 -13.61 11.29 6.58
C LEU A 37 -14.89 10.47 6.72
N GLU A 38 -14.81 9.17 6.41
CA GLU A 38 -15.94 8.23 6.46
C GLU A 38 -16.40 7.97 7.91
N THR A 39 -17.71 7.77 8.09
CA THR A 39 -18.33 7.54 9.41
C THR A 39 -17.79 6.30 10.12
N ALA A 40 -17.40 5.25 9.39
CA ALA A 40 -16.80 4.05 9.97
C ALA A 40 -15.46 4.34 10.70
N PHE A 41 -14.80 5.46 10.38
CA PHE A 41 -13.55 5.91 11.00
C PHE A 41 -13.75 7.10 11.96
N GLY A 42 -14.99 7.47 12.29
CA GLY A 42 -15.31 8.58 13.18
C GLY A 42 -15.52 9.93 12.48
N GLY A 43 -15.62 9.95 11.15
CA GLY A 43 -15.98 11.14 10.39
C GLY A 43 -17.50 11.31 10.19
N LYS A 44 -17.88 12.29 9.38
CA LYS A 44 -19.28 12.65 9.08
C LYS A 44 -19.72 12.23 7.68
N ASN A 45 -18.80 11.76 6.85
CA ASN A 45 -19.11 11.32 5.51
C ASN A 45 -19.77 9.93 5.55
N ALA A 46 -21.07 9.89 5.24
CA ALA A 46 -21.83 8.64 5.15
C ALA A 46 -21.65 7.89 3.83
N SER A 47 -20.90 8.49 2.88
CA SER A 47 -20.55 7.84 1.62
C SER A 47 -19.52 6.76 1.91
N GLY A 48 -19.88 5.51 1.64
CA GLY A 48 -18.96 4.38 1.78
C GLY A 48 -17.86 4.40 0.72
N PHE A 49 -16.91 3.48 0.86
CA PHE A 49 -15.84 3.28 -0.13
C PHE A 49 -16.36 2.66 -1.44
N ASN A 50 -16.14 3.34 -2.58
CA ASN A 50 -16.45 2.81 -3.91
C ASN A 50 -15.20 2.20 -4.55
N TYR A 51 -15.16 0.87 -4.61
CA TYR A 51 -14.03 0.10 -5.15
C TYR A 51 -13.75 0.41 -6.63
N ASP A 52 -14.78 0.48 -7.47
CA ASP A 52 -14.61 0.66 -8.91
C ASP A 52 -14.08 2.06 -9.23
N ALA A 53 -14.63 3.08 -8.58
CA ALA A 53 -14.17 4.46 -8.73
C ALA A 53 -12.72 4.62 -8.28
N TYR A 54 -12.35 4.03 -7.14
CA TYR A 54 -10.98 4.07 -6.64
C TYR A 54 -10.01 3.31 -7.54
N ALA A 55 -10.38 2.11 -8.02
CA ALA A 55 -9.56 1.33 -8.93
C ALA A 55 -9.35 2.05 -10.28
N GLN A 56 -10.36 2.76 -10.76
CA GLN A 56 -10.22 3.62 -11.93
C GLN A 56 -9.22 4.76 -11.66
N GLN A 57 -9.37 5.48 -10.55
CA GLN A 57 -8.47 6.57 -10.18
C GLN A 57 -7.01 6.10 -10.07
N MET A 58 -6.75 4.96 -9.44
CA MET A 58 -5.40 4.40 -9.34
C MET A 58 -4.77 4.14 -10.72
N ARG A 59 -5.52 3.53 -11.64
CA ARG A 59 -5.02 3.25 -13.00
C ARG A 59 -4.72 4.54 -13.76
N GLU A 60 -5.57 5.54 -13.65
CA GLU A 60 -5.38 6.84 -14.30
C GLU A 60 -4.14 7.56 -13.74
N ASP A 61 -3.94 7.52 -12.42
CA ASP A 61 -2.75 8.10 -11.78
C ASP A 61 -1.46 7.40 -12.18
N ASP A 62 -1.47 6.08 -12.30
CA ASP A 62 -0.31 5.30 -12.71
C ASP A 62 0.02 5.51 -14.19
N ALA A 63 -0.99 5.63 -15.06
CA ALA A 63 -0.80 6.02 -16.46
C ALA A 63 -0.16 7.42 -16.56
N ARG A 64 -0.72 8.40 -15.84
CA ARG A 64 -0.19 9.78 -15.80
C ARG A 64 1.25 9.85 -15.29
N LYS A 65 1.59 9.09 -14.25
CA LYS A 65 2.97 9.00 -13.75
C LYS A 65 3.89 8.38 -14.79
N SER A 66 3.47 7.29 -15.42
CA SER A 66 4.22 6.61 -16.48
C SER A 66 4.50 7.54 -17.65
N GLU A 67 3.51 8.31 -18.09
CA GLU A 67 3.65 9.32 -19.16
C GLU A 67 4.64 10.43 -18.79
N LEU A 68 4.59 10.94 -17.55
CA LEU A 68 5.51 11.96 -17.06
C LEU A 68 6.97 11.45 -17.07
N LEU A 69 7.19 10.19 -16.69
CA LEU A 69 8.52 9.57 -16.72
C LEU A 69 9.00 9.33 -18.16
N ASN A 70 8.11 8.94 -19.07
CA ASN A 70 8.43 8.65 -20.47
C ASN A 70 8.68 9.91 -21.32
N THR A 71 8.05 11.04 -20.99
CA THR A 71 8.19 12.29 -21.75
C THR A 71 9.54 12.99 -21.53
N GLY A 72 10.42 12.40 -20.72
CA GLY A 72 11.75 12.93 -20.42
C GLY A 72 11.62 14.11 -19.46
N CYS A 73 12.10 13.92 -18.24
CA CYS A 73 12.29 15.00 -17.29
C CYS A 73 13.32 16.00 -17.84
N THR A 74 12.88 17.00 -18.63
CA THR A 74 13.66 18.23 -18.76
C THR A 74 13.47 18.99 -17.45
N THR A 75 14.41 18.74 -16.53
CA THR A 75 14.67 19.49 -15.29
C THR A 75 13.51 19.61 -14.30
N SER A 76 13.47 18.72 -13.31
CA SER A 76 13.10 19.11 -11.96
C SER A 76 14.18 18.63 -11.00
N SER A 77 14.90 19.60 -10.44
CA SER A 77 15.97 19.40 -9.48
C SER A 77 15.40 18.86 -8.18
N TYR A 78 15.58 17.56 -7.94
CA TYR A 78 15.60 16.98 -6.60
C TYR A 78 17.02 16.44 -6.39
N PRO A 79 17.67 16.72 -5.25
CA PRO A 79 19.04 16.27 -5.03
C PRO A 79 19.07 14.75 -4.95
N SER A 80 19.70 14.11 -5.94
CA SER A 80 20.18 12.74 -5.81
C SER A 80 21.06 12.65 -4.56
N SER A 81 20.58 11.94 -3.55
CA SER A 81 21.38 11.49 -2.42
C SER A 81 21.07 10.02 -2.18
N ILE A 82 21.54 9.21 -3.12
CA ILE A 82 22.02 7.86 -2.82
C ILE A 82 23.36 7.77 -3.54
N THR A 83 24.39 8.25 -2.85
CA THR A 83 25.76 7.86 -3.12
C THR A 83 25.79 6.35 -3.02
N SER A 84 25.88 5.67 -4.17
CA SER A 84 26.30 4.28 -4.21
C SER A 84 27.74 4.24 -3.72
N GLU A 85 27.92 4.07 -2.41
CA GLU A 85 29.23 3.81 -1.80
C GLU A 85 29.60 2.37 -2.16
N SER A 86 30.12 2.17 -3.37
CA SER A 86 30.91 0.98 -3.68
C SER A 86 32.19 1.09 -2.86
N HIS A 87 32.21 0.46 -1.69
CA HIS A 87 33.44 0.23 -0.97
C HIS A 87 34.30 -0.70 -1.82
N LEU A 88 35.33 -0.12 -2.43
CA LEU A 88 36.48 -0.87 -2.91
C LEU A 88 37.10 -1.54 -1.68
N SER A 89 36.87 -2.84 -1.55
CA SER A 89 37.66 -3.70 -0.68
C SER A 89 38.33 -4.71 -1.59
N ASP A 90 39.63 -4.50 -1.81
CA ASP A 90 40.53 -5.44 -2.44
C ASP A 90 40.49 -6.75 -1.63
N GLY A 91 39.74 -7.71 -2.14
CA GLY A 91 39.56 -9.03 -1.56
C GLY A 91 39.72 -10.06 -2.67
N ASP A 92 40.96 -10.50 -2.86
CA ASP A 92 41.35 -11.65 -3.69
C ASP A 92 40.61 -12.91 -3.20
N SER A 93 39.68 -13.42 -4.02
CA SER A 93 39.07 -14.74 -3.86
C SER A 93 38.45 -15.18 -5.18
N GLU A 94 39.25 -15.94 -5.92
CA GLU A 94 38.87 -16.79 -7.05
C GLU A 94 37.85 -17.86 -6.61
N ALA A 95 36.66 -17.88 -7.23
CA ALA A 95 35.98 -19.09 -7.73
C ALA A 95 34.53 -18.79 -8.16
N SER A 96 34.30 -18.87 -9.46
CA SER A 96 33.21 -19.59 -10.16
C SER A 96 31.83 -19.67 -9.51
N ASP A 97 30.81 -19.09 -10.18
CA ASP A 97 29.90 -19.86 -11.04
C ASP A 97 28.92 -18.94 -11.75
N GLN A 98 28.83 -19.09 -13.07
CA GLN A 98 27.85 -18.43 -13.93
C GLN A 98 26.50 -19.12 -13.70
N SER A 99 25.52 -18.41 -13.15
CA SER A 99 24.12 -18.82 -13.22
C SER A 99 23.36 -17.80 -14.05
N GLU A 100 22.90 -18.27 -15.20
CA GLU A 100 22.11 -17.50 -16.15
C GLU A 100 20.78 -17.06 -15.54
N LEU A 101 20.47 -15.78 -15.70
CA LEU A 101 19.15 -15.24 -15.43
C LEU A 101 18.21 -15.68 -16.56
N SER A 102 17.57 -16.83 -16.37
CA SER A 102 16.45 -17.25 -17.21
C SER A 102 15.23 -16.37 -16.92
N SER A 103 14.97 -15.43 -17.82
CA SER A 103 13.72 -14.67 -17.88
C SER A 103 12.57 -15.61 -18.22
N GLY A 104 11.84 -16.06 -17.19
CA GLY A 104 10.62 -16.84 -17.36
C GLY A 104 9.43 -15.92 -17.54
N ASP A 105 9.08 -15.65 -18.80
CA ASP A 105 7.78 -15.10 -19.17
C ASP A 105 6.74 -16.23 -19.10
N GLU A 106 5.81 -16.18 -18.15
CA GLU A 106 4.67 -17.09 -18.10
C GLU A 106 3.36 -16.30 -18.06
N ALA A 107 2.76 -16.16 -19.23
CA ALA A 107 1.37 -15.81 -19.39
C ALA A 107 0.51 -17.03 -19.04
N ALA A 108 -0.25 -16.96 -17.95
CA ALA A 108 -1.39 -17.85 -17.73
C ALA A 108 -2.58 -17.05 -17.17
N SER A 109 -3.53 -16.81 -18.06
CA SER A 109 -4.86 -16.28 -17.75
C SER A 109 -5.68 -17.25 -16.91
N SER A 110 -6.51 -16.65 -16.05
CA SER A 110 -7.85 -17.08 -15.64
C SER A 110 -8.02 -18.47 -15.01
N ASN A 111 -8.27 -18.49 -13.70
CA ASN A 111 -9.35 -19.29 -13.11
C ASN A 111 -9.69 -18.82 -11.69
N PHE A 112 -10.58 -17.84 -11.59
CA PHE A 112 -11.36 -17.55 -10.37
C PHE A 112 -12.85 -17.62 -10.71
N GLN A 113 -13.28 -18.77 -11.24
CA GLN A 113 -14.68 -19.11 -11.38
C GLN A 113 -14.92 -20.35 -10.52
N GLY A 114 -15.46 -20.20 -9.29
CA GLY A 114 -15.81 -21.39 -8.51
C GLY A 114 -16.04 -21.29 -7.01
N ILE A 115 -16.05 -20.10 -6.38
CA ILE A 115 -16.33 -20.02 -4.93
C ILE A 115 -17.70 -19.41 -4.58
N ASN A 116 -18.47 -18.99 -5.57
CA ASN A 116 -19.68 -18.19 -5.33
C ASN A 116 -20.97 -19.03 -5.21
N GLU A 117 -20.94 -20.34 -5.48
CA GLU A 117 -22.16 -21.18 -5.51
C GLU A 117 -22.42 -21.93 -4.19
N LYS A 118 -21.42 -22.09 -3.31
CA LYS A 118 -21.57 -22.92 -2.10
C LYS A 118 -22.24 -22.21 -0.92
N ILE A 119 -22.36 -20.87 -0.95
CA ILE A 119 -22.96 -20.10 0.16
C ILE A 119 -24.49 -19.99 0.02
N GLN A 120 -25.05 -20.19 -1.18
CA GLN A 120 -26.50 -20.11 -1.41
C GLN A 120 -27.26 -21.41 -1.08
N GLN A 121 -26.60 -22.58 -1.08
CA GLN A 121 -27.27 -23.86 -0.78
C GLN A 121 -27.40 -24.16 0.73
N THR A 122 -26.66 -23.48 1.62
CA THR A 122 -26.71 -23.76 3.06
C THR A 122 -27.83 -23.02 3.80
N LEU A 123 -28.58 -22.14 3.12
CA LEU A 123 -29.68 -21.36 3.73
C LEU A 123 -31.08 -21.89 3.36
N SER A 124 -31.16 -22.99 2.60
CA SER A 124 -32.45 -23.57 2.15
C SER A 124 -32.84 -24.87 2.87
N LEU A 125 -32.08 -25.36 3.85
CA LEU A 125 -32.45 -26.58 4.57
C LEU A 125 -31.99 -26.52 6.03
N GLY A 126 -32.87 -26.07 6.93
CA GLY A 126 -32.66 -26.02 8.37
C GLY A 126 -33.49 -24.97 9.05
#